data_AF-L8G9F6-F1
#
_entry.id   AF-L8G9F6-F1
#
_cell.length_a   1.000
_cell.length_b   1.000
_cell.length_c   1.000
_cell.angle_alpha   90.00
_cell.angle_beta   90.00
_cell.angle_gamma   90.00
#
_symmetry.space_group_name_H-M   'P 1'
#
loop_
_entity.id
_entity.type
_entity.pdbx_description
1 polymer ?
#
loop_
_entity_poly.entity_id
_entity_poly.type
_entity_poly.pdbx_seq_one_letter_code
_entity_poly.pdbx_strand_id
1 'polypeptide(L)'
;MFSLRHLPPLIVATGMGLGGTMPFFSPSRAMTIFGLPPSLAYNPAAQVLMTIMAGRNIALGAAIWLLYLQGKLGSVDTVLGCVGIVGLVDGWLLSAYTPTKVTDSKVLRFKL
;
A
#
# COMPACT_ATOMS: atom_id res chain seq x y z
N MET A 1 -27.51 6.45 -9.66
CA MET A 1 -28.18 5.44 -8.81
C MET A 1 -27.11 4.57 -8.18
N PHE A 2 -27.07 4.45 -6.86
CA PHE A 2 -26.11 3.59 -6.15
C PHE A 2 -26.57 2.12 -6.26
N SER A 3 -25.74 1.27 -6.89
CA SER A 3 -25.88 -0.19 -6.91
C SER A 3 -24.87 -0.84 -5.95
N LEU A 4 -25.23 -1.99 -5.36
CA LEU A 4 -24.31 -2.82 -4.55
C LEU A 4 -23.00 -3.16 -5.28
N ARG A 5 -23.01 -3.17 -6.61
CA ARG A 5 -21.81 -3.40 -7.44
C ARG A 5 -20.76 -2.27 -7.33
N HIS A 6 -21.11 -1.11 -6.77
CA HIS A 6 -20.19 -0.01 -6.53
C HIS A 6 -19.51 -0.05 -5.15
N LEU A 7 -19.88 -1.00 -4.27
CA LEU A 7 -19.23 -1.13 -2.98
C LEU A 7 -17.73 -1.41 -3.08
N PRO A 8 -17.27 -2.39 -3.90
CA PRO A 8 -15.84 -2.68 -4.01
C PRO A 8 -14.99 -1.46 -4.42
N PRO A 9 -15.33 -0.68 -5.47
CA PRO A 9 -14.55 0.49 -5.83
C PRO A 9 -14.55 1.57 -4.75
N LEU A 10 -15.68 1.79 -4.07
CA LEU A 10 -15.74 2.77 -2.96
C LEU A 10 -14.89 2.34 -1.76
N ILE A 11 -14.90 1.06 -1.40
CA ILE A 11 -14.09 0.54 -0.29
C ILE A 11 -12.60 0.69 -0.62
N VAL A 12 -12.18 0.30 -1.83
CA VAL A 12 -10.79 0.44 -2.29
C VAL A 12 -10.38 1.90 -2.33
N ALA A 13 -11.19 2.77 -2.92
CA ALA A 13 -10.90 4.19 -3.01
C ALA A 13 -10.78 4.85 -1.63
N THR A 14 -11.65 4.47 -0.70
CA THR A 14 -11.64 4.99 0.68
C THR A 14 -10.45 4.44 1.47
N GLY A 15 -10.13 3.16 1.33
CA GLY A 15 -8.97 2.54 1.98
C GLY A 15 -7.65 3.11 1.49
N MET A 16 -7.48 3.25 0.18
CA MET A 16 -6.28 3.84 -0.42
C MET A 16 -6.18 5.35 -0.18
N GLY A 17 -7.32 6.06 -0.25
CA GLY A 17 -7.41 7.50 -0.04
C GLY A 17 -7.19 7.90 1.42
N LEU A 18 -8.01 7.41 2.34
CA LEU A 18 -7.94 7.79 3.76
C LEU A 18 -6.87 7.00 4.53
N GLY A 19 -6.78 5.69 4.29
CA GLY A 19 -5.77 4.84 4.94
C GLY A 19 -4.34 5.20 4.55
N GLY A 20 -4.14 5.74 3.34
CA GLY A 20 -2.84 6.23 2.86
C GLY A 20 -2.38 7.55 3.48
N THR A 21 -3.18 8.23 4.31
CA THR A 21 -2.78 9.53 4.88
C THR A 21 -1.88 9.42 6.11
N MET A 22 -1.92 8.30 6.84
CA MET A 22 -1.17 8.14 8.09
C MET A 22 0.36 8.36 7.95
N PRO A 23 1.03 7.89 6.88
CA PRO A 23 2.46 8.14 6.66
C PRO A 23 2.87 9.61 6.53
N PHE A 24 1.95 10.50 6.14
CA PHE A 24 2.25 11.93 6.01
C PHE A 24 2.37 12.64 7.36
N PHE A 25 1.67 12.15 8.38
CA PHE A 25 1.72 12.70 9.73
C PHE A 25 2.78 12.03 10.61
N SER A 26 2.95 10.71 10.45
CA SER A 26 3.94 9.95 11.21
C SER A 26 4.38 8.69 10.46
N PRO A 27 5.42 8.78 9.60
CA PRO A 27 5.85 7.65 8.78
C PRO A 27 6.46 6.52 9.62
N SER A 28 7.14 6.83 10.72
CA SER A 28 7.65 5.84 11.67
C SER A 28 6.52 5.05 12.32
N ARG A 29 5.49 5.73 12.82
CA ARG A 29 4.31 5.09 13.41
C ARG A 29 3.55 4.26 12.39
N ALA A 30 3.38 4.78 11.16
CA ALA A 30 2.76 4.03 10.08
C ALA A 30 3.51 2.73 9.80
N MET A 31 4.84 2.78 9.65
CA MET A 31 5.66 1.59 9.45
C MET A 31 5.54 0.58 10.59
N THR A 32 5.49 1.03 11.86
CA THR A 32 5.26 0.10 12.98
C THR A 32 3.88 -0.55 12.95
N ILE A 33 2.85 0.18 12.53
CA ILE A 33 1.48 -0.34 12.39
C ILE A 33 1.39 -1.34 11.23
N PHE A 34 2.12 -1.09 10.14
CA PHE A 34 2.31 -2.04 9.04
C PHE A 34 3.18 -3.25 9.41
N GLY A 35 3.68 -3.33 10.65
CA GLY A 35 4.44 -4.47 11.16
C GLY A 35 5.92 -4.47 10.79
N LEU A 36 6.47 -3.37 10.27
CA LEU A 36 7.90 -3.27 10.00
C LEU A 36 8.71 -3.17 11.30
N PRO A 37 9.93 -3.75 11.35
CA PRO A 37 10.76 -3.72 12.53
C PRO A 37 11.18 -2.29 12.91
N PRO A 38 11.37 -1.98 14.20
CA PRO A 38 11.76 -0.65 14.65
C PRO A 38 13.03 -0.11 13.97
N SER A 39 14.00 -0.98 13.70
CA SER A 39 15.24 -0.60 12.99
C SER A 39 14.98 0.02 11.61
N LEU A 40 13.93 -0.43 10.93
CA LEU A 40 13.52 0.11 9.64
C LEU A 40 12.56 1.29 9.81
N ALA A 41 11.67 1.24 10.81
CA ALA A 41 10.72 2.30 11.09
C ALA A 41 11.39 3.64 11.49
N TYR A 42 12.55 3.58 12.15
CA TYR A 42 13.34 4.77 12.52
C TYR A 42 14.37 5.19 11.46
N ASN A 43 14.51 4.44 10.37
CA ASN A 43 15.41 4.81 9.28
C ASN A 43 14.78 5.92 8.42
N PRO A 44 15.42 7.11 8.29
CA PRO A 44 14.85 8.22 7.53
C PRO A 44 14.65 7.90 6.04
N ALA A 45 15.50 7.07 5.43
CA ALA A 45 15.33 6.67 4.03
C ALA A 45 14.08 5.81 3.83
N ALA A 46 13.80 4.89 4.76
CA ALA A 46 12.61 4.05 4.73
C ALA A 46 11.32 4.87 4.98
N GLN A 47 11.39 5.87 5.87
CA GLN A 47 10.28 6.81 6.10
C GLN A 47 9.91 7.58 4.83
N VAL A 48 10.90 8.08 4.09
CA VAL A 48 10.67 8.79 2.82
C VAL A 48 9.99 7.87 1.80
N LEU A 49 10.47 6.64 1.65
CA LEU A 49 9.86 5.66 0.73
C LEU A 49 8.41 5.34 1.12
N MET A 50 8.14 5.14 2.41
CA MET A 50 6.79 4.90 2.92
C MET A 50 5.86 6.07 2.57
N THR A 51 6.28 7.31 2.77
CA THR A 51 5.47 8.51 2.43
C THR A 51 5.23 8.64 0.93
N ILE A 52 6.22 8.34 0.08
CA ILE A 52 6.05 8.35 -1.39
C ILE A 52 5.04 7.28 -1.83
N MET A 53 5.15 6.05 -1.31
CA MET A 53 4.20 4.97 -1.61
C MET A 53 2.79 5.30 -1.12
N ALA A 54 2.68 5.94 0.04
CA ALA A 54 1.42 6.43 0.57
C ALA A 54 0.77 7.48 -0.35
N GLY A 55 1.56 8.42 -0.87
CA GLY A 55 1.09 9.42 -1.85
C GLY A 55 0.57 8.79 -3.14
N ARG A 56 1.25 7.76 -3.65
CA ARG A 56 0.78 6.99 -4.81
C ARG A 56 -0.57 6.33 -4.54
N ASN A 57 -0.77 5.74 -3.36
CA ASN A 57 -2.04 5.12 -3.00
C ASN A 57 -3.17 6.17 -2.88
N ILE A 58 -2.91 7.33 -2.28
CA ILE A 58 -3.88 8.43 -2.23
C ILE A 58 -4.27 8.86 -3.64
N ALA A 59 -3.30 9.06 -4.54
CA ALA A 59 -3.56 9.49 -5.91
C ALA A 59 -4.45 8.48 -6.67
N LEU A 60 -4.20 7.17 -6.49
CA LEU A 60 -5.04 6.12 -7.07
C LEU A 60 -6.46 6.11 -6.46
N GLY A 61 -6.59 6.23 -5.14
CA GLY A 61 -7.89 6.32 -4.47
C GLY A 61 -8.69 7.55 -4.91
N ALA A 62 -8.03 8.70 -5.05
CA ALA A 62 -8.63 9.92 -5.55
C ALA A 62 -9.06 9.78 -7.02
N ALA A 63 -8.25 9.13 -7.86
CA ALA A 63 -8.62 8.86 -9.26
C ALA A 63 -9.88 7.98 -9.36
N ILE A 64 -9.99 6.93 -8.54
CA ILE A 64 -11.19 6.08 -8.48
C ILE A 64 -12.40 6.90 -8.03
N TRP A 65 -12.27 7.74 -6.99
CA TRP A 65 -13.33 8.64 -6.53
C TRP A 65 -13.79 9.62 -7.62
N LEU A 66 -12.86 10.28 -8.30
CA LEU A 66 -13.16 11.24 -9.36
C LEU A 66 -13.87 10.58 -10.55
N LEU A 67 -13.38 9.41 -11.00
CA LEU A 67 -14.01 8.66 -12.09
C LEU A 67 -15.41 8.15 -11.69
N TYR A 68 -15.58 7.74 -10.43
CA TYR A 68 -16.87 7.33 -9.90
C TYR A 68 -17.87 8.50 -9.85
N LEU A 69 -17.45 9.67 -9.35
CA LEU A 69 -18.28 10.88 -9.33
C LEU A 69 -18.64 11.39 -10.74
N GLN A 70 -17.77 11.16 -11.73
CA GLN A 70 -18.06 11.43 -13.15
C GLN A 70 -19.00 10.40 -13.79
N GLY A 71 -19.39 9.34 -13.08
CA GLY A 71 -20.23 8.26 -13.62
C GLY A 71 -19.51 7.33 -14.62
N LYS A 72 -18.18 7.44 -14.75
CA LYS A 72 -17.36 6.65 -15.69
C LYS A 72 -16.97 5.30 -15.10
N LEU A 73 -17.97 4.45 -14.89
CA LEU A 73 -17.80 3.15 -14.21
C LEU A 73 -16.85 2.20 -14.96
N GLY A 74 -16.86 2.20 -16.30
CA GLY A 74 -15.91 1.39 -17.07
C GLY A 74 -14.45 1.79 -16.84
N SER A 75 -14.16 3.07 -16.60
CA SER A 75 -12.81 3.52 -16.26
C SER A 75 -12.42 3.13 -14.82
N VAL A 76 -13.39 3.12 -13.91
CA VAL A 76 -13.18 2.65 -12.53
C VAL A 76 -12.77 1.17 -12.54
N ASP A 77 -13.46 0.33 -13.32
CA ASP A 77 -13.15 -1.10 -13.41
C ASP A 77 -11.74 -1.36 -13.96
N THR A 78 -11.31 -0.58 -14.98
CA THR A 78 -9.94 -0.65 -15.51
C THR A 78 -8.90 -0.30 -14.44
N VAL A 79 -9.12 0.78 -13.68
CA VAL A 79 -8.20 1.18 -12.61
C VAL A 79 -8.16 0.14 -11.49
N LEU A 80 -9.30 -0.44 -11.12
CA LEU A 80 -9.34 -1.55 -10.15
C LEU A 80 -8.60 -2.78 -10.67
N GLY A 81 -8.71 -3.10 -11.96
CA GLY A 81 -7.93 -4.17 -12.59
C GLY A 81 -6.43 -3.93 -12.42
N CYS A 82 -5.96 -2.71 -12.71
CA CYS A 82 -4.55 -2.33 -12.51
C CYS A 82 -4.12 -2.42 -11.03
N VAL A 83 -4.95 -1.96 -10.10
CA VAL A 83 -4.67 -2.08 -8.65
C VAL A 83 -4.63 -3.55 -8.22
N GLY A 84 -5.50 -4.39 -8.77
CA GLY A 84 -5.49 -5.84 -8.54
C GLY A 84 -4.18 -6.49 -9.00
N ILE A 85 -3.64 -6.08 -10.15
CA ILE A 85 -2.33 -6.55 -10.64
C ILE A 85 -1.22 -6.14 -9.66
N VAL A 86 -1.24 -4.91 -9.15
CA VAL A 86 -0.25 -4.48 -8.14
C VAL A 86 -0.31 -5.36 -6.89
N GLY A 87 -1.52 -5.65 -6.38
CA GLY A 87 -1.68 -6.54 -5.24
C GLY A 87 -1.21 -7.97 -5.50
N LEU A 88 -1.40 -8.48 -6.72
CA LEU A 88 -0.86 -9.79 -7.13
C LEU A 88 0.67 -9.79 -7.15
N VAL A 89 1.30 -8.73 -7.68
CA VAL A 89 2.76 -8.59 -7.70
C VAL A 89 3.31 -8.48 -6.28
N ASP A 90 2.67 -7.69 -5.40
CA ASP A 90 3.08 -7.55 -4.01
C ASP A 90 2.99 -8.89 -3.26
N GLY A 91 1.90 -9.64 -3.46
CA GLY A 91 1.74 -10.97 -2.88
C GLY A 91 2.74 -11.98 -3.42
N TRP A 92 3.04 -11.93 -4.72
CA TRP A 92 4.06 -12.78 -5.34
C TRP A 92 5.45 -12.46 -4.80
N LEU A 93 5.82 -11.18 -4.68
CA LEU A 93 7.09 -10.75 -4.08
C LEU A 93 7.19 -11.19 -2.62
N LEU A 94 6.13 -11.03 -1.83
CA LEU A 94 6.10 -11.49 -0.45
C LEU A 94 6.33 -13.00 -0.37
N SER A 95 5.65 -13.78 -1.22
CA SER A 95 5.84 -15.24 -1.30
C SER A 95 7.26 -15.61 -1.72
N ALA A 96 7.82 -14.92 -2.72
CA ALA A 96 9.18 -15.18 -3.22
C ALA A 96 10.28 -14.80 -2.22
N TYR A 97 10.06 -13.73 -1.43
CA TYR A 97 11.02 -13.24 -0.43
C TYR A 97 10.78 -13.81 0.98
N THR A 98 9.72 -14.58 1.22
CA THR A 98 9.52 -15.26 2.52
C THR A 98 10.68 -16.22 2.73
N PRO A 99 11.62 -15.92 3.66
CA PRO A 99 12.76 -16.80 3.86
C PRO A 99 12.25 -18.07 4.54
N THR A 100 12.36 -19.21 3.86
CA THR A 100 12.14 -20.56 4.43
C THR A 100 13.18 -20.95 5.50
N LYS A 101 13.77 -19.99 6.23
CA LYS A 101 14.70 -20.25 7.32
C LYS A 101 14.61 -19.21 8.45
N VAL A 102 13.71 -19.44 9.39
CA VAL A 102 13.89 -19.06 10.81
C VAL A 102 14.79 -20.10 11.49
N THR A 103 15.94 -20.42 10.88
CA THR A 103 16.99 -21.26 11.46
C THR A 103 18.31 -20.90 10.80
N ASP A 104 18.81 -19.70 11.05
CA ASP A 104 20.25 -19.53 11.30
C ASP A 104 20.54 -18.14 11.88
N SER A 105 20.91 -18.15 13.16
CA SER A 105 21.35 -17.02 13.96
C SER A 105 22.77 -16.57 13.59
N LYS A 106 23.03 -16.23 12.31
CA LYS A 106 24.38 -15.84 11.83
C LYS A 106 24.41 -14.75 10.76
N VAL A 107 23.56 -13.72 10.83
CA VAL A 107 23.74 -12.49 10.03
C VAL A 107 23.89 -11.26 10.94
N LEU A 108 24.66 -11.44 12.01
CA LEU A 108 25.11 -10.39 12.94
C LEU A 108 26.57 -9.95 12.64
N ARG A 109 27.01 -10.05 11.38
CA ARG A 109 28.34 -9.55 10.94
C ARG A 109 28.32 -8.97 9.54
N PHE A 110 27.96 -7.70 9.46
CA PHE A 110 28.45 -6.70 8.51
C PHE A 110 28.17 -5.38 9.24
N LYS A 111 29.06 -4.72 10.00
CA LYS A 111 30.51 -4.44 9.86
C LYS A 111 30.86 -3.97 8.46
N LEU A 112 30.55 -2.71 8.18
CA LEU A 112 31.54 -1.65 7.97
C LEU A 112 30.96 -0.33 8.47
#